data_AF-A0A367CD22-F1
#
_entry.id   AF-A0A367CD22-F1
#
_cell.length_a   1.000
_cell.length_b   1.000
_cell.length_c   1.000
_cell.angle_alpha   90.00
_cell.angle_beta   90.00
_cell.angle_gamma   90.00
#
_symmetry.space_group_name_H-M   'P 1'
#
loop_
_entity.id
_entity.type
_entity.pdbx_description
1 polymer ?
#
loop_
_entity_poly.entity_id
_entity_poly.type
_entity_poly.pdbx_seq_one_letter_code
_entity_poly.pdbx_strand_id
1 'polypeptide(L)'
;MKTLIKNGQINTRNNETTPAEIWIEDGKIKAIGTGFSETEFDEVYDAKGQLITPGLVDVHVHLREPGFTYKETIEAGSKAAARGGFTTVCAMPNLNPVPDTAEKLKNVYDLIKQNAVVKVLQYAPITENLRSEVLVDQEALIAEGAFAFTNDGVGVQTAGTMYLAMKEAAKNKKALVAHTEDESLLFGGVMHAGKKAEELGLPGILSVTESSQIARDLLLAEATGVHYHVCHVSTKESVRVIRDAKKAGIHVTAEVSPHHLILIDEDIPEDFGFWKMNPPLRGKEDREALIEGLLDGTIDCIATDHAPHGLEEKSKSFLESPFGIVGSETAFQLIYTHFVETKRFTLEQVINWLAVKPAEIFQLNAGTLTIGAPADLAVFAIEHLSEIDKKDFLSKGENTPFVGWKVKGETLLTFVDGKLAWQKGE
;
A
#
# COMPACT_ATOMS: atom_id res chain seq x y z
N MET A 1 -11.07 15.52 25.21
CA MET A 1 -11.25 16.52 24.15
C MET A 1 -12.35 16.03 23.25
N LYS A 2 -13.35 16.86 23.00
CA LYS A 2 -14.47 16.59 22.10
C LYS A 2 -14.23 17.33 20.80
N THR A 3 -14.21 16.60 19.70
CA THR A 3 -13.99 17.16 18.37
C THR A 3 -15.19 16.85 17.48
N LEU A 4 -15.65 17.85 16.74
CA LEU A 4 -16.70 17.70 15.73
C LEU A 4 -16.12 17.87 14.33
N ILE A 5 -16.42 16.96 13.43
CA ILE A 5 -16.24 17.17 11.98
C ILE A 5 -17.62 17.38 11.38
N LYS A 6 -17.93 18.61 10.99
CA LYS A 6 -19.25 19.00 10.49
C LYS A 6 -19.32 19.07 8.97
N ASN A 7 -20.54 19.12 8.43
CA ASN A 7 -20.81 19.30 7.00
C ASN A 7 -20.14 18.27 6.08
N GLY A 8 -20.04 17.00 6.48
CA GLY A 8 -19.47 15.95 5.64
C GLY A 8 -20.50 15.16 4.85
N GLN A 9 -20.00 14.29 3.98
CA GLN A 9 -20.77 13.27 3.28
C GLN A 9 -20.13 11.90 3.52
N ILE A 10 -20.89 10.87 3.87
CA ILE A 10 -20.37 9.49 3.96
C ILE A 10 -20.96 8.64 2.84
N ASN A 11 -20.17 7.72 2.28
CA ASN A 11 -20.66 6.75 1.32
C ASN A 11 -21.60 5.74 2.01
N THR A 12 -22.74 5.46 1.39
CA THR A 12 -23.72 4.49 1.90
C THR A 12 -23.75 3.22 1.06
N ARG A 13 -23.78 3.38 -0.27
CA ARG A 13 -23.80 2.28 -1.23
C ARG A 13 -23.40 2.75 -2.61
N ASN A 14 -22.63 1.96 -3.35
CA ASN A 14 -22.11 2.28 -4.68
C ASN A 14 -21.48 3.69 -4.68
N ASN A 15 -22.10 4.64 -5.38
CA ASN A 15 -21.67 6.05 -5.46
C ASN A 15 -22.57 7.00 -4.66
N GLU A 16 -23.58 6.48 -3.94
CA GLU A 16 -24.49 7.28 -3.14
C GLU A 16 -23.82 7.74 -1.85
N THR A 17 -24.09 8.99 -1.47
CA THR A 17 -23.62 9.59 -0.22
C THR A 17 -24.78 10.20 0.55
N THR A 18 -24.61 10.32 1.87
CA THR A 18 -25.56 11.00 2.75
C THR A 18 -24.82 12.01 3.64
N PRO A 19 -25.45 13.15 3.98
CA PRO A 19 -24.87 14.10 4.93
C PRO A 19 -24.57 13.43 6.27
N ALA A 20 -23.40 13.74 6.83
CA ALA A 20 -22.98 13.24 8.13
C ALA A 20 -21.99 14.20 8.81
N GLU A 21 -22.08 14.23 10.13
CA GLU A 21 -21.16 14.86 11.06
C GLU A 21 -20.60 13.79 12.00
N ILE A 22 -19.33 13.90 12.37
CA ILE A 22 -18.63 12.93 13.20
C ILE A 22 -18.27 13.58 14.54
N TRP A 23 -18.85 13.05 15.62
CA TRP A 23 -18.42 13.38 16.98
C TRP A 23 -17.31 12.41 17.39
N ILE A 24 -16.14 12.95 17.68
CA ILE A 24 -14.98 12.26 18.26
C ILE A 24 -14.85 12.61 19.74
N GLU A 25 -14.69 11.59 20.59
CA GLU A 25 -14.38 11.74 22.02
C GLU A 25 -13.49 10.59 22.48
N ASP A 26 -12.49 10.88 23.30
CA ASP A 26 -11.52 9.90 23.84
C ASP A 26 -10.87 9.02 22.75
N GLY A 27 -10.55 9.64 21.61
CA GLY A 27 -9.90 8.99 20.46
C GLY A 27 -10.79 8.05 19.65
N LYS A 28 -12.11 8.06 19.89
CA LYS A 28 -13.08 7.17 19.26
C LYS A 28 -14.22 7.94 18.62
N ILE A 29 -14.87 7.29 17.66
CA ILE A 29 -16.11 7.78 17.07
C ILE A 29 -17.22 7.59 18.11
N LYS A 30 -17.70 8.69 18.70
CA LYS A 30 -18.73 8.68 19.74
C LYS A 30 -20.13 8.62 19.15
N ALA A 31 -20.37 9.37 18.07
CA ALA A 31 -21.63 9.40 17.36
C ALA A 31 -21.43 9.82 15.89
N ILE A 32 -22.33 9.37 15.02
CA ILE A 32 -22.45 9.79 13.63
C ILE A 32 -23.89 10.28 13.45
N GLY A 33 -24.08 11.50 12.95
CA GLY A 33 -25.40 12.11 12.87
C GLY A 33 -25.39 13.41 12.08
N THR A 34 -26.37 14.27 12.32
CA THR A 34 -26.46 15.61 11.72
C THR A 34 -26.95 16.61 12.75
N GLY A 35 -26.53 17.88 12.63
CA GLY A 35 -27.04 18.96 13.47
C GLY A 35 -26.54 18.94 14.91
N PHE A 36 -25.31 18.47 15.16
CA PHE A 36 -24.69 18.63 16.47
C PHE A 36 -24.43 20.12 16.75
N SER A 37 -24.63 20.55 18.00
CA SER A 37 -24.38 21.96 18.37
C SER A 37 -22.89 22.20 18.54
N GLU A 38 -22.31 23.09 17.73
CA GLU A 38 -20.87 23.42 17.78
C GLU A 38 -20.41 23.86 19.17
N THR A 39 -21.31 24.42 19.99
CA THR A 39 -21.01 24.85 21.37
C THR A 39 -20.71 23.69 22.34
N GLU A 40 -20.94 22.44 21.96
CA GLU A 40 -20.70 21.25 22.78
C GLU A 40 -19.28 20.65 22.60
N PHE A 41 -18.47 21.22 21.70
CA PHE A 41 -17.19 20.68 21.27
C PHE A 41 -16.03 21.65 21.55
N ASP A 42 -14.87 21.08 21.85
CA ASP A 42 -13.64 21.84 22.09
C ASP A 42 -13.01 22.30 20.75
N GLU A 43 -13.13 21.44 19.72
CA GLU A 43 -12.62 21.69 18.37
C GLU A 43 -13.68 21.35 17.32
N VAL A 44 -13.76 22.18 16.28
CA VAL A 44 -14.70 22.00 15.16
C VAL A 44 -13.93 22.12 13.85
N TYR A 45 -14.05 21.09 13.02
CA TYR A 45 -13.50 21.03 11.67
C TYR A 45 -14.65 20.99 10.66
N ASP A 46 -14.53 21.75 9.58
CA ASP A 46 -15.53 21.78 8.51
C ASP A 46 -15.07 20.90 7.35
N ALA A 47 -15.83 19.84 7.05
CA ALA A 47 -15.59 18.97 5.91
C ALA A 47 -16.04 19.59 4.57
N LYS A 48 -16.68 20.78 4.59
CA LYS A 48 -17.03 21.57 3.39
C LYS A 48 -17.87 20.81 2.35
N GLY A 49 -18.79 19.97 2.81
CA GLY A 49 -19.62 19.11 1.97
C GLY A 49 -18.87 17.92 1.35
N GLN A 50 -17.60 17.71 1.70
CA GLN A 50 -16.73 16.72 1.07
C GLN A 50 -16.85 15.34 1.72
N LEU A 51 -16.25 14.35 1.07
CA LEU A 51 -16.37 12.94 1.44
C LEU A 51 -15.57 12.62 2.70
N ILE A 52 -16.23 12.12 3.73
CA ILE A 52 -15.64 11.48 4.90
C ILE A 52 -15.59 9.97 4.65
N THR A 53 -14.42 9.38 4.88
CA THR A 53 -14.16 7.94 4.75
C THR A 53 -13.54 7.40 6.03
N PRO A 54 -13.61 6.07 6.28
CA PRO A 54 -12.65 5.45 7.18
C PRO A 54 -11.22 5.80 6.75
N GLY A 55 -10.32 5.92 7.72
CA GLY A 55 -8.91 6.14 7.44
C GLY A 55 -8.39 5.03 6.54
N LEU A 56 -7.67 5.39 5.47
CA LEU A 56 -7.15 4.40 4.54
C LEU A 56 -6.07 3.54 5.24
N VAL A 57 -5.89 2.32 4.73
CA VAL A 57 -4.98 1.31 5.25
C VAL A 57 -4.09 0.84 4.11
N ASP A 58 -2.78 1.09 4.23
CA ASP A 58 -1.79 0.65 3.25
C ASP A 58 -0.97 -0.51 3.80
N VAL A 59 -1.05 -1.68 3.17
CA VAL A 59 -0.33 -2.88 3.62
C VAL A 59 1.06 -3.01 3.00
N HIS A 60 1.48 -2.05 2.18
CA HIS A 60 2.78 -2.08 1.51
C HIS A 60 3.39 -0.67 1.34
N VAL A 61 4.30 -0.30 2.25
CA VAL A 61 5.09 0.94 2.15
C VAL A 61 6.57 0.73 2.51
N HIS A 62 7.44 1.60 2.01
CA HIS A 62 8.84 1.67 2.41
C HIS A 62 9.17 3.00 3.10
N LEU A 63 9.39 2.98 4.42
CA LEU A 63 9.75 4.17 5.19
C LEU A 63 11.26 4.44 5.24
N ARG A 64 12.09 3.53 4.72
CA ARG A 64 13.54 3.64 4.50
C ARG A 64 14.41 3.87 5.76
N GLU A 65 13.82 4.11 6.91
CA GLU A 65 14.49 4.28 8.20
C GLU A 65 14.29 3.05 9.10
N PRO A 66 15.37 2.47 9.66
CA PRO A 66 16.77 2.94 9.64
C PRO A 66 17.54 2.62 8.35
N GLY A 67 18.63 3.37 8.15
CA GLY A 67 19.67 3.05 7.16
C GLY A 67 19.66 3.90 5.90
N PHE A 68 18.49 4.26 5.39
CA PHE A 68 18.34 4.99 4.13
C PHE A 68 17.58 6.31 4.31
N THR A 69 17.85 7.01 5.42
CA THR A 69 17.16 8.24 5.83
C THR A 69 17.24 9.38 4.83
N TYR A 70 18.19 9.35 3.90
CA TYR A 70 18.26 10.32 2.79
C TYR A 70 17.14 10.12 1.76
N LYS A 71 16.62 8.89 1.60
CA LYS A 71 15.48 8.56 0.74
C LYS A 71 14.16 8.89 1.43
N GLU A 72 13.99 8.46 2.68
CA GLU A 72 12.80 8.76 3.49
C GLU A 72 13.07 8.55 4.98
N THR A 73 12.29 9.21 5.85
CA THR A 73 12.27 8.94 7.30
C THR A 73 10.88 8.47 7.74
N ILE A 74 10.78 7.82 8.90
CA ILE A 74 9.47 7.44 9.47
C ILE A 74 8.58 8.67 9.65
N GLU A 75 9.13 9.79 10.11
CA GLU A 75 8.38 11.05 10.27
C GLU A 75 7.83 11.55 8.93
N ALA A 76 8.69 11.70 7.91
CA ALA A 76 8.30 12.25 6.62
C ALA A 76 7.35 11.29 5.86
N GLY A 77 7.66 9.99 5.83
CA GLY A 77 6.80 8.99 5.20
C GLY A 77 5.45 8.83 5.89
N SER A 78 5.38 8.91 7.23
CA SER A 78 4.09 8.89 7.94
C SER A 78 3.27 10.18 7.73
N LYS A 79 3.92 11.34 7.59
CA LYS A 79 3.24 12.59 7.18
C LYS A 79 2.73 12.51 5.76
N ALA A 80 3.50 11.92 4.84
CA ALA A 80 3.07 11.64 3.47
C ALA A 80 1.85 10.71 3.45
N ALA A 81 1.87 9.65 4.25
CA ALA A 81 0.72 8.76 4.43
C ALA A 81 -0.52 9.53 4.95
N ALA A 82 -0.34 10.36 5.99
CA ALA A 82 -1.43 11.19 6.52
C ALA A 82 -1.99 12.15 5.45
N ARG A 83 -1.13 12.81 4.65
CA ARG A 83 -1.57 13.63 3.51
C ARG A 83 -2.30 12.83 2.44
N GLY A 84 -1.98 11.56 2.28
CA GLY A 84 -2.72 10.62 1.42
C GLY A 84 -4.06 10.13 1.97
N GLY A 85 -4.40 10.49 3.22
CA GLY A 85 -5.59 9.98 3.92
C GLY A 85 -5.39 8.61 4.57
N PHE A 86 -4.16 8.09 4.58
CA PHE A 86 -3.82 6.86 5.28
C PHE A 86 -3.66 7.11 6.77
N THR A 87 -4.22 6.21 7.57
CA THR A 87 -4.15 6.24 9.04
C THR A 87 -3.40 5.05 9.62
N THR A 88 -3.27 3.98 8.82
CA THR A 88 -2.47 2.80 9.11
C THR A 88 -1.64 2.43 7.90
N VAL A 89 -0.34 2.24 8.08
CA VAL A 89 0.58 1.77 7.03
C VAL A 89 1.44 0.62 7.54
N CYS A 90 1.81 -0.32 6.66
CA CYS A 90 2.63 -1.47 7.00
C CYS A 90 3.98 -1.41 6.28
N ALA A 91 5.05 -1.20 7.03
CA ALA A 91 6.38 -0.89 6.50
C ALA A 91 7.21 -2.16 6.24
N MET A 92 7.77 -2.26 5.04
CA MET A 92 8.59 -3.39 4.59
C MET A 92 9.96 -3.47 5.29
N PRO A 93 10.56 -4.67 5.42
CA PRO A 93 11.75 -4.89 6.25
C PRO A 93 13.09 -4.65 5.53
N ASN A 94 13.09 -4.11 4.31
CA ASN A 94 14.30 -3.82 3.52
C ASN A 94 15.06 -2.57 3.99
N LEU A 95 15.47 -2.62 5.24
CA LEU A 95 16.15 -1.57 6.00
C LEU A 95 17.63 -1.94 6.22
N ASN A 96 18.39 -1.00 6.78
CA ASN A 96 19.76 -1.26 7.21
C ASN A 96 20.00 -0.70 8.63
N PRO A 97 20.13 -1.55 9.66
CA PRO A 97 20.08 -3.01 9.60
C PRO A 97 18.68 -3.56 9.31
N VAL A 98 18.59 -4.75 8.69
CA VAL A 98 17.34 -5.51 8.51
C VAL A 98 16.80 -5.93 9.90
N PRO A 99 15.50 -5.82 10.19
CA PRO A 99 14.92 -6.17 11.49
C PRO A 99 14.72 -7.69 11.66
N ASP A 100 15.78 -8.47 11.47
CA ASP A 100 15.80 -9.95 11.50
C ASP A 100 16.01 -10.57 12.90
N THR A 101 16.04 -9.75 13.95
CA THR A 101 16.12 -10.18 15.35
C THR A 101 15.18 -9.32 16.20
N ALA A 102 14.75 -9.85 17.35
CA ALA A 102 13.90 -9.13 18.30
C ALA A 102 14.47 -7.74 18.67
N GLU A 103 15.77 -7.66 18.97
CA GLU A 103 16.45 -6.39 19.31
C GLU A 103 16.34 -5.37 18.16
N LYS A 104 16.64 -5.78 16.93
CA LYS A 104 16.58 -4.89 15.76
C LYS A 104 15.15 -4.46 15.46
N LEU A 105 14.18 -5.36 15.54
CA LEU A 105 12.76 -5.03 15.34
C LEU A 105 12.25 -4.06 16.41
N LYS A 106 12.62 -4.29 17.68
CA LYS A 106 12.30 -3.38 18.77
C LYS A 106 12.85 -1.97 18.52
N ASN A 107 14.08 -1.85 18.03
CA ASN A 107 14.68 -0.56 17.68
C ASN A 107 13.87 0.18 16.59
N VAL A 108 13.32 -0.54 15.61
CA VAL A 108 12.43 0.05 14.59
C VAL A 108 11.13 0.55 15.25
N TYR A 109 10.52 -0.24 16.13
CA TYR A 109 9.32 0.20 16.85
C TYR A 109 9.56 1.39 17.80
N ASP A 110 10.75 1.49 18.40
CA ASP A 110 11.13 2.67 19.19
C ASP A 110 11.17 3.93 18.31
N LEU A 111 11.72 3.83 17.09
CA LEU A 111 11.70 4.93 16.11
C LEU A 111 10.29 5.26 15.63
N ILE A 112 9.44 4.25 15.39
CA ILE A 112 8.03 4.43 15.03
C ILE A 112 7.31 5.22 16.12
N LYS A 113 7.43 4.78 17.38
CA LYS A 113 6.78 5.42 18.52
C LYS A 113 7.22 6.87 18.71
N GLN A 114 8.47 7.19 18.38
CA GLN A 114 9.03 8.52 18.51
C GLN A 114 8.57 9.47 17.39
N ASN A 115 8.47 8.98 16.15
CA ASN A 115 8.45 9.83 14.97
C ASN A 115 7.18 9.74 14.11
N ALA A 116 6.41 8.65 14.21
CA ALA A 116 5.27 8.42 13.32
C ALA A 116 4.07 9.30 13.69
N VAL A 117 3.40 9.86 12.68
CA VAL A 117 2.13 10.60 12.84
C VAL A 117 0.88 9.77 12.47
N VAL A 118 1.09 8.58 11.90
CA VAL A 118 0.05 7.57 11.64
C VAL A 118 0.44 6.25 12.30
N LYS A 119 -0.47 5.27 12.34
CA LYS A 119 -0.15 3.92 12.82
C LYS A 119 0.79 3.25 11.84
N VAL A 120 1.96 2.82 12.31
CA VAL A 120 2.92 2.06 11.51
C VAL A 120 3.07 0.68 12.11
N LEU A 121 2.80 -0.34 11.30
CA LEU A 121 3.05 -1.75 11.63
C LEU A 121 4.28 -2.21 10.87
N GLN A 122 5.22 -2.87 11.55
CA GLN A 122 6.49 -3.27 10.93
C GLN A 122 6.45 -4.74 10.53
N TYR A 123 6.68 -5.02 9.25
CA TYR A 123 6.98 -6.37 8.79
C TYR A 123 8.32 -6.84 9.34
N ALA A 124 8.44 -8.15 9.55
CA ALA A 124 9.72 -8.80 9.83
C ALA A 124 10.16 -9.63 8.61
N PRO A 125 11.47 -9.86 8.43
CA PRO A 125 11.97 -10.66 7.32
C PRO A 125 11.67 -12.16 7.51
N ILE A 126 11.61 -12.92 6.43
CA ILE A 126 11.52 -14.40 6.48
C ILE A 126 12.88 -14.99 6.86
N THR A 127 13.97 -14.41 6.33
CA THR A 127 15.34 -14.91 6.54
C THR A 127 16.29 -13.82 6.99
N GLU A 128 17.40 -14.21 7.62
CA GLU A 128 18.45 -13.28 8.01
C GLU A 128 18.94 -12.49 6.79
N ASN A 129 19.02 -11.15 6.91
CA ASN A 129 19.40 -10.23 5.83
C ASN A 129 18.62 -10.39 4.50
N LEU A 130 17.38 -10.92 4.52
CA LEU A 130 16.47 -11.10 3.36
C LEU A 130 16.92 -12.10 2.27
N ARG A 131 18.21 -12.41 2.19
CA ARG A 131 18.79 -13.24 1.11
C ARG A 131 19.39 -14.55 1.61
N SER A 132 19.50 -14.76 2.91
CA SER A 132 19.99 -16.04 3.43
C SER A 132 18.93 -17.14 3.31
N GLU A 133 19.34 -18.39 3.51
CA GLU A 133 18.43 -19.53 3.71
C GLU A 133 18.16 -19.80 5.21
N VAL A 134 18.72 -18.97 6.09
CA VAL A 134 18.55 -19.10 7.54
C VAL A 134 17.28 -18.36 7.94
N LEU A 135 16.26 -19.10 8.39
CA LEU A 135 15.01 -18.53 8.89
C LEU A 135 15.26 -17.71 10.16
N VAL A 136 14.50 -16.63 10.31
CA VAL A 136 14.46 -15.88 11.57
C VAL A 136 13.68 -16.63 12.65
N ASP A 137 13.88 -16.24 13.91
CA ASP A 137 13.03 -16.67 15.01
C ASP A 137 11.69 -15.91 14.98
N GLN A 138 10.66 -16.51 14.38
CA GLN A 138 9.37 -15.84 14.24
C GLN A 138 8.68 -15.60 15.59
N GLU A 139 8.83 -16.52 16.56
CA GLU A 139 8.21 -16.38 17.87
C GLU A 139 8.79 -15.17 18.61
N ALA A 140 10.11 -14.98 18.58
CA ALA A 140 10.76 -13.80 19.15
C ALA A 140 10.35 -12.50 18.46
N LEU A 141 10.24 -12.49 17.13
CA LEU A 141 9.82 -11.31 16.37
C LEU A 141 8.34 -10.96 16.59
N ILE A 142 7.47 -11.96 16.74
CA ILE A 142 6.06 -11.75 17.09
C ILE A 142 5.92 -11.14 18.48
N ALA A 143 6.75 -11.55 19.43
CA ALA A 143 6.75 -10.98 20.79
C ALA A 143 7.07 -9.47 20.78
N GLU A 144 7.88 -9.01 19.81
CA GLU A 144 8.19 -7.59 19.58
C GLU A 144 7.19 -6.89 18.63
N GLY A 145 6.13 -7.58 18.20
CA GLY A 145 5.05 -6.99 17.42
C GLY A 145 5.18 -7.12 15.90
N ALA A 146 5.92 -8.10 15.38
CA ALA A 146 5.98 -8.34 13.93
C ALA A 146 4.57 -8.45 13.31
N PHE A 147 4.32 -7.62 12.31
CA PHE A 147 3.04 -7.57 11.60
C PHE A 147 2.76 -8.88 10.86
N ALA A 148 3.64 -9.19 9.91
CA ALA A 148 3.71 -10.41 9.10
C ALA A 148 5.17 -10.61 8.62
N PHE A 149 5.43 -11.68 7.87
CA PHE A 149 6.78 -12.05 7.43
C PHE A 149 6.96 -11.91 5.92
N THR A 150 8.01 -11.21 5.47
CA THR A 150 8.32 -11.00 4.05
C THR A 150 9.80 -10.71 3.81
N ASN A 151 10.38 -11.21 2.71
CA ASN A 151 11.72 -10.78 2.26
C ASN A 151 11.65 -9.64 1.24
N ASP A 152 10.56 -8.88 1.24
CA ASP A 152 10.26 -7.83 0.28
C ASP A 152 11.47 -6.96 -0.11
N GLY A 153 11.54 -6.67 -1.41
CA GLY A 153 12.75 -6.23 -2.13
C GLY A 153 13.49 -7.38 -2.83
N VAL A 154 13.25 -8.63 -2.44
CA VAL A 154 13.75 -9.85 -3.10
C VAL A 154 12.78 -11.03 -2.94
N GLY A 155 12.80 -11.98 -3.89
CA GLY A 155 12.10 -13.26 -3.74
C GLY A 155 12.88 -14.28 -2.90
N VAL A 156 12.18 -15.19 -2.20
CA VAL A 156 12.80 -16.39 -1.61
C VAL A 156 13.01 -17.42 -2.72
N GLN A 157 14.26 -17.69 -3.06
CA GLN A 157 14.59 -18.45 -4.28
C GLN A 157 14.36 -19.96 -4.15
N THR A 158 14.62 -20.56 -2.98
CA THR A 158 14.47 -22.01 -2.82
C THR A 158 13.12 -22.39 -2.21
N ALA A 159 12.44 -23.36 -2.83
CA ALA A 159 11.15 -23.87 -2.37
C ALA A 159 11.22 -24.46 -0.94
N GLY A 160 12.37 -25.03 -0.57
CA GLY A 160 12.60 -25.59 0.77
C GLY A 160 12.55 -24.51 1.87
N THR A 161 13.25 -23.40 1.66
CA THR A 161 13.25 -22.26 2.60
C THR A 161 11.85 -21.67 2.72
N MET A 162 11.16 -21.44 1.60
CA MET A 162 9.79 -20.94 1.62
C MET A 162 8.83 -21.88 2.35
N TYR A 163 8.90 -23.19 2.08
CA TYR A 163 8.06 -24.19 2.75
C TYR A 163 8.25 -24.20 4.28
N LEU A 164 9.50 -24.15 4.74
CA LEU A 164 9.79 -24.12 6.18
C LEU A 164 9.29 -22.82 6.84
N ALA A 165 9.48 -21.68 6.17
CA ALA A 165 8.95 -20.39 6.63
C ALA A 165 7.42 -20.39 6.72
N MET A 166 6.74 -20.93 5.70
CA MET A 166 5.28 -21.05 5.69
C MET A 166 4.76 -21.95 6.82
N LYS A 167 5.44 -23.07 7.12
CA LYS A 167 5.08 -23.93 8.26
C LYS A 167 5.15 -23.20 9.59
N GLU A 168 6.19 -22.40 9.80
CA GLU A 168 6.37 -21.63 11.02
C GLU A 168 5.32 -20.51 11.12
N ALA A 169 5.07 -19.78 10.04
CA ALA A 169 4.06 -18.74 9.98
C ALA A 169 2.64 -19.29 10.23
N ALA A 170 2.31 -20.45 9.66
CA ALA A 170 1.04 -21.15 9.89
C ALA A 170 0.86 -21.53 11.37
N LYS A 171 1.90 -22.13 11.99
CA LYS A 171 1.90 -22.46 13.43
C LYS A 171 1.65 -21.21 14.28
N ASN A 172 2.25 -20.09 13.89
CA ASN A 172 2.18 -18.81 14.59
C ASN A 172 0.96 -17.95 14.22
N LYS A 173 0.10 -18.44 13.31
CA LYS A 173 -1.09 -17.72 12.80
C LYS A 173 -0.74 -16.33 12.23
N LYS A 174 0.38 -16.25 11.51
CA LYS A 174 0.82 -15.05 10.80
C LYS A 174 0.78 -15.28 9.30
N ALA A 175 0.56 -14.20 8.57
CA ALA A 175 0.64 -14.21 7.12
C ALA A 175 2.10 -14.29 6.68
N LEU A 176 2.34 -15.02 5.58
CA LEU A 176 3.57 -14.91 4.82
C LEU A 176 3.27 -14.09 3.56
N VAL A 177 3.95 -12.96 3.44
CA VAL A 177 3.77 -11.98 2.38
C VAL A 177 4.98 -12.03 1.46
N ALA A 178 4.80 -12.00 0.15
CA ALA A 178 5.89 -12.24 -0.79
C ALA A 178 5.92 -11.27 -1.97
N HIS A 179 7.07 -10.59 -2.08
CA HIS A 179 7.60 -10.17 -3.36
C HIS A 179 7.98 -11.41 -4.17
N THR A 180 7.39 -11.55 -5.37
CA THR A 180 7.57 -12.74 -6.21
C THR A 180 8.41 -12.40 -7.43
N GLU A 181 9.62 -12.94 -7.45
CA GLU A 181 10.63 -12.68 -8.46
C GLU A 181 11.63 -13.85 -8.48
N ASP A 182 11.52 -14.70 -9.51
CA ASP A 182 12.52 -15.73 -9.80
C ASP A 182 13.76 -15.08 -10.44
N GLU A 183 14.85 -14.99 -9.68
CA GLU A 183 16.07 -14.29 -10.12
C GLU A 183 16.69 -14.94 -11.37
N SER A 184 16.48 -16.24 -11.59
CA SER A 184 16.99 -16.96 -12.76
C SER A 184 16.28 -16.57 -14.05
N LEU A 185 15.11 -15.95 -13.94
CA LEU A 185 14.29 -15.46 -15.05
C LEU A 185 14.37 -13.95 -15.25
N LEU A 186 15.14 -13.21 -14.44
CA LEU A 186 15.28 -11.76 -14.58
C LEU A 186 16.05 -11.35 -15.83
N PHE A 187 17.11 -12.09 -16.17
CA PHE A 187 18.02 -11.78 -17.29
C PHE A 187 18.52 -10.32 -17.33
N GLY A 188 18.69 -9.69 -16.15
CA GLY A 188 19.11 -8.30 -16.03
C GLY A 188 18.06 -7.28 -16.47
N GLY A 189 16.79 -7.68 -16.57
CA GLY A 189 15.69 -6.81 -16.96
C GLY A 189 15.49 -5.61 -16.04
N VAL A 190 15.09 -4.48 -16.61
CA VAL A 190 14.85 -3.22 -15.90
C VAL A 190 13.46 -2.62 -16.12
N MET A 191 12.71 -3.17 -17.07
CA MET A 191 11.33 -2.80 -17.41
C MET A 191 10.61 -4.03 -17.98
N HIS A 192 9.33 -3.95 -18.37
CA HIS A 192 8.63 -5.10 -18.95
C HIS A 192 9.27 -5.57 -20.26
N ALA A 193 9.42 -6.89 -20.45
CA ALA A 193 9.79 -7.50 -21.72
C ALA A 193 8.66 -7.41 -22.75
N GLY A 194 8.51 -6.23 -23.35
CA GLY A 194 7.52 -5.91 -24.37
C GLY A 194 8.08 -4.98 -25.45
N LYS A 195 7.20 -4.47 -26.31
CA LYS A 195 7.58 -3.60 -27.45
C LYS A 195 8.34 -2.34 -27.01
N LYS A 196 7.96 -1.76 -25.87
CA LYS A 196 8.62 -0.54 -25.36
C LYS A 196 10.08 -0.81 -24.98
N ALA A 197 10.40 -1.99 -24.44
CA ALA A 197 11.78 -2.35 -24.13
C ALA A 197 12.64 -2.50 -25.40
N GLU A 198 12.07 -3.09 -26.46
CA GLU A 198 12.72 -3.15 -27.78
C GLU A 198 12.94 -1.75 -28.37
N GLU A 199 11.93 -0.87 -28.28
CA GLU A 199 11.99 0.52 -28.74
C GLU A 199 13.11 1.32 -28.04
N LEU A 200 13.21 1.19 -26.72
CA LEU A 200 14.21 1.90 -25.91
C LEU A 200 15.57 1.19 -25.87
N GLY A 201 15.68 -0.02 -26.41
CA GLY A 201 16.90 -0.82 -26.37
C GLY A 201 17.29 -1.26 -24.94
N LEU A 202 16.31 -1.47 -24.07
CA LEU A 202 16.50 -1.83 -22.66
C LEU A 202 16.20 -3.31 -22.40
N PRO A 203 16.88 -3.97 -21.44
CA PRO A 203 16.59 -5.35 -21.09
C PRO A 203 15.23 -5.47 -20.40
N GLY A 204 14.43 -6.45 -20.82
CA GLY A 204 13.08 -6.69 -20.30
C GLY A 204 13.01 -7.77 -19.22
N ILE A 205 12.12 -7.58 -18.26
CA ILE A 205 11.70 -8.53 -17.21
C ILE A 205 10.50 -9.32 -17.75
N LEU A 206 10.63 -10.64 -17.75
CA LEU A 206 9.59 -11.53 -18.24
C LEU A 206 8.39 -11.58 -17.27
N SER A 207 7.18 -11.77 -17.77
CA SER A 207 6.00 -12.01 -16.91
C SER A 207 6.10 -13.33 -16.13
N VAL A 208 6.85 -14.30 -16.65
CA VAL A 208 7.09 -15.58 -15.96
C VAL A 208 7.98 -15.43 -14.72
N THR A 209 8.78 -14.37 -14.63
CA THR A 209 9.59 -14.04 -13.44
C THR A 209 8.72 -13.94 -12.18
N GLU A 210 7.55 -13.31 -12.30
CA GLU A 210 6.58 -13.16 -11.19
C GLU A 210 5.69 -14.41 -11.07
N SER A 211 5.01 -14.78 -12.16
CA SER A 211 3.96 -15.80 -12.10
C SER A 211 4.45 -17.21 -11.77
N SER A 212 5.70 -17.55 -12.10
CA SER A 212 6.28 -18.87 -11.77
C SER A 212 6.49 -19.03 -10.26
N GLN A 213 6.99 -17.99 -9.58
CA GLN A 213 7.18 -18.04 -8.14
C GLN A 213 5.83 -18.03 -7.40
N ILE A 214 4.84 -17.26 -7.86
CA ILE A 214 3.47 -17.35 -7.33
C ILE A 214 2.95 -18.78 -7.46
N ALA A 215 3.04 -19.39 -8.64
CA ALA A 215 2.55 -20.76 -8.85
C ALA A 215 3.22 -21.79 -7.92
N ARG A 216 4.53 -21.67 -7.69
CA ARG A 216 5.26 -22.47 -6.70
C ARG A 216 4.69 -22.28 -5.31
N ASP A 217 4.59 -21.02 -4.87
CA ASP A 217 4.25 -20.67 -3.49
C ASP A 217 2.80 -21.01 -3.13
N LEU A 218 1.88 -20.97 -4.09
CA LEU A 218 0.49 -21.40 -3.88
C LEU A 218 0.39 -22.88 -3.46
N LEU A 219 1.16 -23.77 -4.07
CA LEU A 219 1.19 -25.20 -3.70
C LEU A 219 1.84 -25.41 -2.33
N LEU A 220 2.84 -24.60 -1.98
CA LEU A 220 3.45 -24.64 -0.66
C LEU A 220 2.48 -24.11 0.42
N ALA A 221 1.71 -23.07 0.09
CA ALA A 221 0.70 -22.53 0.98
C ALA A 221 -0.43 -23.53 1.22
N GLU A 222 -0.88 -24.25 0.19
CA GLU A 222 -1.82 -25.36 0.31
C GLU A 222 -1.28 -26.45 1.26
N ALA A 223 -0.03 -26.86 1.05
CA ALA A 223 0.59 -27.94 1.85
C ALA A 223 0.82 -27.57 3.33
N THR A 224 0.86 -26.28 3.65
CA THR A 224 1.15 -25.78 5.01
C THR A 224 -0.08 -25.19 5.71
N GLY A 225 -1.11 -24.79 4.96
CA GLY A 225 -2.29 -24.10 5.47
C GLY A 225 -2.02 -22.66 5.90
N VAL A 226 -0.88 -22.07 5.54
CA VAL A 226 -0.55 -20.68 5.86
C VAL A 226 -1.48 -19.72 5.12
N HIS A 227 -1.72 -18.55 5.70
CA HIS A 227 -2.21 -17.40 4.94
C HIS A 227 -1.07 -16.85 4.09
N TYR A 228 -1.17 -16.99 2.76
CA TYR A 228 -0.19 -16.45 1.82
C TYR A 228 -0.72 -15.17 1.16
N HIS A 229 0.09 -14.11 1.13
CA HIS A 229 -0.27 -12.85 0.46
C HIS A 229 0.72 -12.54 -0.66
N VAL A 230 0.19 -12.28 -1.86
CA VAL A 230 1.00 -11.91 -3.03
C VAL A 230 1.07 -10.39 -3.15
N CYS A 231 2.28 -9.83 -3.06
CA CYS A 231 2.52 -8.40 -3.25
C CYS A 231 2.26 -7.97 -4.70
N HIS A 232 1.81 -6.72 -4.86
CA HIS A 232 1.79 -5.92 -6.10
C HIS A 232 1.68 -6.74 -7.41
N VAL A 233 0.60 -7.50 -7.61
CA VAL A 233 0.42 -8.37 -8.78
C VAL A 233 0.45 -7.54 -10.07
N SER A 234 1.14 -8.02 -11.10
CA SER A 234 1.31 -7.24 -12.34
C SER A 234 1.09 -8.00 -13.64
N THR A 235 0.90 -9.34 -13.62
CA THR A 235 0.70 -10.14 -14.85
C THR A 235 -0.68 -10.82 -14.91
N LYS A 236 -1.22 -11.00 -16.11
CA LYS A 236 -2.44 -11.80 -16.33
C LYS A 236 -2.27 -13.26 -15.91
N GLU A 237 -1.09 -13.84 -16.07
CA GLU A 237 -0.79 -15.21 -15.61
C GLU A 237 -0.85 -15.31 -14.08
N SER A 238 -0.31 -14.32 -13.36
CA SER A 238 -0.37 -14.21 -11.90
C SER A 238 -1.82 -14.16 -11.43
N VAL A 239 -2.65 -13.30 -12.04
CA VAL A 239 -4.10 -13.24 -11.72
C VAL A 239 -4.77 -14.59 -11.96
N ARG A 240 -4.47 -15.27 -13.09
CA ARG A 240 -5.01 -16.60 -13.37
C ARG A 240 -4.66 -17.61 -12.27
N VAL A 241 -3.38 -17.74 -11.91
CA VAL A 241 -2.97 -18.75 -10.92
C VAL A 241 -3.52 -18.46 -9.52
N ILE A 242 -3.65 -17.19 -9.13
CA ILE A 242 -4.28 -16.79 -7.86
C ILE A 242 -5.78 -17.17 -7.88
N ARG A 243 -6.48 -16.91 -8.99
CA ARG A 243 -7.89 -17.28 -9.15
C ARG A 243 -8.10 -18.79 -9.04
N ASP A 244 -7.26 -19.57 -9.70
CA ASP A 244 -7.30 -21.03 -9.64
C ASP A 244 -7.04 -21.55 -8.21
N ALA A 245 -6.09 -20.95 -7.49
CA ALA A 245 -5.81 -21.28 -6.10
C ALA A 245 -6.95 -20.94 -5.14
N LYS A 246 -7.56 -19.74 -5.27
CA LYS A 246 -8.76 -19.38 -4.50
C LYS A 246 -9.91 -20.35 -4.76
N LYS A 247 -10.12 -20.76 -6.02
CA LYS A 247 -11.12 -21.78 -6.38
C LYS A 247 -10.83 -23.15 -5.77
N ALA A 248 -9.56 -23.51 -5.61
CA ALA A 248 -9.14 -24.73 -4.91
C ALA A 248 -9.26 -24.65 -3.38
N GLY A 249 -9.61 -23.48 -2.82
CA GLY A 249 -9.72 -23.27 -1.38
C GLY A 249 -8.40 -22.99 -0.68
N ILE A 250 -7.35 -22.66 -1.43
CA ILE A 250 -6.06 -22.23 -0.86
C ILE A 250 -6.25 -20.87 -0.20
N HIS A 251 -5.73 -20.68 1.01
CA HIS A 251 -5.82 -19.43 1.75
C HIS A 251 -4.81 -18.40 1.22
N VAL A 252 -5.09 -17.90 0.02
CA VAL A 252 -4.31 -16.85 -0.64
C VAL A 252 -5.10 -15.56 -0.77
N THR A 253 -4.44 -14.44 -0.52
CA THR A 253 -4.89 -13.10 -0.90
C THR A 253 -3.83 -12.38 -1.73
N ALA A 254 -4.20 -11.28 -2.39
CA ALA A 254 -3.31 -10.51 -3.24
C ALA A 254 -3.65 -9.03 -3.25
N GLU A 255 -2.66 -8.20 -3.55
CA GLU A 255 -2.81 -6.76 -3.72
C GLU A 255 -2.37 -6.31 -5.12
N VAL A 256 -2.80 -5.11 -5.53
CA VAL A 256 -2.34 -4.43 -6.75
C VAL A 256 -2.09 -2.96 -6.45
N SER A 257 -1.10 -2.36 -7.11
CA SER A 257 -0.79 -0.95 -6.90
C SER A 257 -1.58 -0.01 -7.83
N PRO A 258 -1.80 1.26 -7.43
CA PRO A 258 -2.47 2.24 -8.28
C PRO A 258 -1.79 2.43 -9.64
N HIS A 259 -0.46 2.42 -9.67
CA HIS A 259 0.29 2.61 -10.91
C HIS A 259 0.13 1.44 -11.88
N HIS A 260 0.03 0.20 -11.38
CA HIS A 260 -0.24 -0.97 -12.23
C HIS A 260 -1.69 -1.04 -12.73
N LEU A 261 -2.64 -0.43 -12.01
CA LEU A 261 -4.03 -0.31 -12.48
C LEU A 261 -4.18 0.73 -13.59
N ILE A 262 -3.38 1.80 -13.56
CA ILE A 262 -3.56 2.97 -14.43
C ILE A 262 -2.69 2.86 -15.68
N LEU A 263 -1.39 2.63 -15.49
CA LEU A 263 -0.38 2.72 -16.53
C LEU A 263 -0.06 1.37 -17.17
N ILE A 264 0.47 1.41 -18.38
CA ILE A 264 1.06 0.28 -19.12
C ILE A 264 2.47 0.64 -19.59
N ASP A 265 3.23 -0.35 -20.07
CA ASP A 265 4.57 -0.14 -20.61
C ASP A 265 4.60 0.89 -21.76
N GLU A 266 3.57 0.92 -22.61
CA GLU A 266 3.43 1.88 -23.70
C GLU A 266 3.37 3.35 -23.24
N ASP A 267 2.98 3.61 -21.99
CA ASP A 267 2.93 4.97 -21.42
C ASP A 267 4.32 5.53 -21.07
N ILE A 268 5.36 4.69 -21.04
CA ILE A 268 6.74 5.11 -20.72
C ILE A 268 7.29 5.94 -21.89
N PRO A 269 7.57 7.24 -21.68
CA PRO A 269 7.94 8.14 -22.78
C PRO A 269 9.41 7.99 -23.20
N GLU A 270 10.29 7.66 -22.25
CA GLU A 270 11.74 7.65 -22.45
C GLU A 270 12.47 6.82 -21.38
N ASP A 271 13.76 6.59 -21.58
CA ASP A 271 14.66 5.95 -20.62
C ASP A 271 14.96 6.88 -19.42
N PHE A 272 13.99 6.95 -18.49
CA PHE A 272 14.07 7.81 -17.32
C PHE A 272 13.57 7.12 -16.05
N GLY A 273 14.43 7.09 -15.02
CA GLY A 273 14.21 6.33 -13.80
C GLY A 273 12.88 6.57 -13.08
N PHE A 274 12.23 7.73 -13.25
CA PHE A 274 10.92 8.03 -12.65
C PHE A 274 9.79 7.09 -13.10
N TRP A 275 9.98 6.36 -14.20
CA TRP A 275 9.07 5.34 -14.71
C TRP A 275 9.45 3.91 -14.29
N LYS A 276 10.56 3.73 -13.58
CA LYS A 276 11.10 2.43 -13.19
C LYS A 276 10.63 2.02 -11.78
N MET A 277 9.83 0.95 -11.70
CA MET A 277 9.42 0.25 -10.48
C MET A 277 9.42 -1.28 -10.70
N ASN A 278 9.34 -2.05 -9.62
CA ASN A 278 9.37 -3.52 -9.66
C ASN A 278 8.20 -4.10 -8.86
N PRO A 279 7.28 -4.87 -9.47
CA PRO A 279 7.26 -5.25 -10.88
C PRO A 279 7.11 -4.05 -11.82
N PRO A 280 7.52 -4.18 -13.09
CA PRO A 280 7.41 -3.09 -14.04
C PRO A 280 5.98 -2.92 -14.54
N LEU A 281 5.64 -1.73 -15.03
CA LEU A 281 4.46 -1.52 -15.87
C LEU A 281 4.50 -2.49 -17.05
N ARG A 282 3.47 -3.32 -17.19
CA ARG A 282 3.36 -4.36 -18.23
C ARG A 282 2.41 -3.95 -19.36
N GLY A 283 2.16 -4.87 -20.28
CA GLY A 283 1.27 -4.64 -21.41
C GLY A 283 -0.19 -4.41 -21.00
N LYS A 284 -0.97 -3.94 -21.97
CA LYS A 284 -2.40 -3.65 -21.79
C LYS A 284 -3.19 -4.85 -21.31
N GLU A 285 -2.95 -6.04 -21.84
CA GLU A 285 -3.65 -7.26 -21.43
C GLU A 285 -3.41 -7.61 -19.97
N ASP A 286 -2.22 -7.30 -19.45
CA ASP A 286 -1.89 -7.51 -18.04
C ASP A 286 -2.69 -6.54 -17.17
N ARG A 287 -2.65 -5.23 -17.47
CA ARG A 287 -3.44 -4.23 -16.74
C ARG A 287 -4.94 -4.55 -16.73
N GLU A 288 -5.50 -4.93 -17.88
CA GLU A 288 -6.93 -5.29 -17.95
C GLU A 288 -7.25 -6.52 -17.09
N ALA A 289 -6.35 -7.51 -17.02
CA ALA A 289 -6.50 -8.66 -16.13
C ALA A 289 -6.40 -8.29 -14.64
N LEU A 290 -5.57 -7.30 -14.28
CA LEU A 290 -5.52 -6.76 -12.91
C LEU A 290 -6.85 -6.11 -12.52
N ILE A 291 -7.41 -5.30 -13.42
CA ILE A 291 -8.69 -4.64 -13.17
C ILE A 291 -9.83 -5.67 -13.05
N GLU A 292 -9.85 -6.67 -13.93
CA GLU A 292 -10.81 -7.79 -13.83
C GLU A 292 -10.62 -8.57 -12.52
N GLY A 293 -9.37 -8.85 -12.14
CA GLY A 293 -9.04 -9.56 -10.92
C GLY A 293 -9.47 -8.82 -9.66
N LEU A 294 -9.40 -7.49 -9.65
CA LEU A 294 -9.90 -6.68 -8.54
C LEU A 294 -11.44 -6.68 -8.49
N LEU A 295 -12.09 -6.62 -9.64
CA LEU A 295 -13.56 -6.64 -9.76
C LEU A 295 -14.19 -7.98 -9.39
N ASP A 296 -13.54 -9.10 -9.73
CA ASP A 296 -14.04 -10.46 -9.45
C ASP A 296 -13.61 -11.01 -8.07
N GLY A 297 -12.77 -10.27 -7.33
CA GLY A 297 -12.28 -10.64 -6.00
C GLY A 297 -11.07 -11.59 -6.01
N THR A 298 -10.45 -11.83 -7.16
CA THR A 298 -9.15 -12.52 -7.26
C THR A 298 -8.05 -11.72 -6.57
N ILE A 299 -8.02 -10.40 -6.80
CA ILE A 299 -7.18 -9.44 -6.07
C ILE A 299 -8.05 -8.79 -5.00
N ASP A 300 -7.56 -8.73 -3.77
CA ASP A 300 -8.38 -8.42 -2.61
C ASP A 300 -8.37 -6.93 -2.25
N CYS A 301 -7.24 -6.25 -2.48
CA CYS A 301 -7.07 -4.86 -2.07
C CYS A 301 -6.08 -4.09 -2.95
N ILE A 302 -6.00 -2.78 -2.69
CA ILE A 302 -5.01 -1.89 -3.29
C ILE A 302 -3.97 -1.55 -2.22
N ALA A 303 -2.68 -1.65 -2.56
CA ALA A 303 -1.56 -1.24 -1.71
C ALA A 303 -0.59 -0.40 -2.55
N THR A 304 0.03 0.63 -1.97
CA THR A 304 0.68 1.64 -2.83
C THR A 304 2.04 1.22 -3.36
N ASP A 305 2.74 0.37 -2.60
CA ASP A 305 4.18 0.17 -2.77
C ASP A 305 4.89 1.54 -2.78
N HIS A 306 4.63 2.37 -1.75
CA HIS A 306 5.28 3.66 -1.63
C HIS A 306 6.79 3.47 -1.45
N ALA A 307 7.54 3.74 -2.52
CA ALA A 307 8.97 3.45 -2.63
C ALA A 307 9.78 4.73 -2.94
N PRO A 308 10.06 5.56 -1.93
CA PRO A 308 10.79 6.82 -2.07
C PRO A 308 12.28 6.58 -2.34
N HIS A 309 12.86 7.44 -3.18
CA HIS A 309 14.26 7.43 -3.58
C HIS A 309 14.82 8.84 -3.71
N GLY A 310 16.14 8.98 -3.61
CA GLY A 310 16.80 10.27 -3.82
C GLY A 310 16.69 10.72 -5.27
N LEU A 311 16.52 12.03 -5.48
CA LEU A 311 16.38 12.63 -6.81
C LEU A 311 17.55 12.26 -7.74
N GLU A 312 18.79 12.35 -7.26
CA GLU A 312 19.99 12.03 -8.04
C GLU A 312 20.01 10.58 -8.53
N GLU A 313 19.58 9.63 -7.70
CA GLU A 313 19.54 8.22 -8.06
C GLU A 313 18.48 7.91 -9.10
N LYS A 314 17.33 8.60 -9.05
CA LYS A 314 16.20 8.41 -9.97
C LYS A 314 16.34 9.21 -11.26
N SER A 315 17.23 10.19 -11.32
CA SER A 315 17.45 11.05 -12.49
C SER A 315 18.41 10.43 -13.51
N LYS A 316 18.45 9.10 -13.59
CA LYS A 316 19.35 8.31 -14.45
C LYS A 316 18.53 7.44 -15.40
N SER A 317 19.23 6.71 -16.27
CA SER A 317 18.66 5.62 -17.08
C SER A 317 18.00 4.55 -16.19
N PHE A 318 17.09 3.78 -16.76
CA PHE A 318 16.58 2.54 -16.21
C PHE A 318 17.70 1.57 -15.82
N LEU A 319 18.84 1.54 -16.53
CA LEU A 319 19.95 0.65 -16.18
C LEU A 319 20.60 1.00 -14.84
N GLU A 320 20.56 2.27 -14.45
CA GLU A 320 21.30 2.79 -13.28
C GLU A 320 20.38 3.20 -12.12
N SER A 321 19.12 3.50 -12.42
CA SER A 321 18.15 3.96 -11.42
C SER A 321 17.65 2.81 -10.56
N PRO A 322 17.38 3.03 -9.26
CA PRO A 322 16.68 2.05 -8.45
C PRO A 322 15.21 1.94 -8.86
N PHE A 323 14.63 0.77 -8.62
CA PHE A 323 13.19 0.52 -8.77
C PHE A 323 12.41 1.15 -7.62
N GLY A 324 11.32 1.84 -7.96
CA GLY A 324 10.36 2.34 -6.98
C GLY A 324 9.85 3.74 -7.32
N ILE A 325 8.58 3.98 -7.00
CA ILE A 325 7.94 5.30 -7.10
C ILE A 325 7.18 5.61 -5.81
N VAL A 326 6.99 6.89 -5.49
CA VAL A 326 6.14 7.28 -4.36
C VAL A 326 4.67 7.18 -4.73
N GLY A 327 3.84 6.68 -3.80
CA GLY A 327 2.41 6.42 -4.02
C GLY A 327 1.45 6.94 -2.94
N SER A 328 1.84 6.98 -1.67
CA SER A 328 0.93 7.32 -0.55
C SER A 328 0.13 8.61 -0.76
N GLU A 329 0.78 9.65 -1.27
CA GLU A 329 0.17 10.98 -1.38
C GLU A 329 -0.81 11.13 -2.55
N THR A 330 -0.78 10.21 -3.52
CA THR A 330 -1.53 10.30 -4.77
C THR A 330 -2.51 9.15 -4.97
N ALA A 331 -2.45 8.11 -4.13
CA ALA A 331 -3.20 6.87 -4.32
C ALA A 331 -4.72 7.08 -4.47
N PHE A 332 -5.37 7.72 -3.49
CA PHE A 332 -6.81 7.97 -3.56
C PHE A 332 -7.18 8.88 -4.74
N GLN A 333 -6.43 9.98 -4.93
CA GLN A 333 -6.67 10.94 -6.01
C GLN A 333 -6.66 10.27 -7.39
N LEU A 334 -5.65 9.44 -7.63
CA LEU A 334 -5.47 8.71 -8.88
C LEU A 334 -6.59 7.69 -9.08
N ILE A 335 -6.87 6.84 -8.08
CA ILE A 335 -7.90 5.82 -8.20
C ILE A 335 -9.29 6.45 -8.38
N TYR A 336 -9.62 7.47 -7.60
CA TYR A 336 -10.88 8.19 -7.71
C TYR A 336 -11.07 8.79 -9.11
N THR A 337 -10.08 9.54 -9.58
CA THR A 337 -10.16 10.25 -10.88
C THR A 337 -10.22 9.28 -12.06
N HIS A 338 -9.41 8.22 -12.05
CA HIS A 338 -9.32 7.33 -13.21
C HIS A 338 -10.40 6.25 -13.26
N PHE A 339 -11.01 5.90 -12.11
CA PHE A 339 -11.97 4.80 -12.07
C PHE A 339 -13.35 5.16 -11.53
N VAL A 340 -13.45 6.00 -10.50
CA VAL A 340 -14.78 6.37 -9.96
C VAL A 340 -15.46 7.38 -10.87
N GLU A 341 -14.75 8.45 -11.27
CA GLU A 341 -15.28 9.47 -12.19
C GLU A 341 -15.62 8.88 -13.57
N THR A 342 -14.84 7.90 -14.03
CA THR A 342 -15.09 7.19 -15.30
C THR A 342 -16.12 6.07 -15.17
N LYS A 343 -16.68 5.86 -13.96
CA LYS A 343 -17.69 4.84 -13.64
C LYS A 343 -17.23 3.40 -13.87
N ARG A 344 -15.92 3.17 -13.89
CA ARG A 344 -15.32 1.85 -13.99
C ARG A 344 -15.34 1.13 -12.64
N PHE A 345 -15.14 1.88 -11.55
CA PHE A 345 -15.35 1.45 -10.17
C PHE A 345 -16.44 2.30 -9.50
N THR A 346 -17.01 1.77 -8.44
CA THR A 346 -17.85 2.55 -7.51
C THR A 346 -17.00 3.11 -6.37
N LEU A 347 -17.48 4.17 -5.73
CA LEU A 347 -16.84 4.75 -4.55
C LEU A 347 -16.76 3.74 -3.39
N GLU A 348 -17.84 2.99 -3.17
CA GLU A 348 -17.88 1.90 -2.19
C GLU A 348 -16.76 0.87 -2.43
N GLN A 349 -16.56 0.43 -3.68
CA GLN A 349 -15.48 -0.48 -4.01
C GLN A 349 -14.10 0.10 -3.68
N VAL A 350 -13.85 1.36 -4.03
CA VAL A 350 -12.56 2.01 -3.76
C VAL A 350 -12.30 2.16 -2.26
N ILE A 351 -13.29 2.56 -1.48
CA ILE A 351 -13.19 2.62 -0.01
C ILE A 351 -12.92 1.22 0.55
N ASN A 352 -13.60 0.20 0.03
CA ASN A 352 -13.37 -1.18 0.45
C ASN A 352 -11.93 -1.62 0.15
N TRP A 353 -11.41 -1.41 -1.05
CA TRP A 353 -10.07 -1.87 -1.43
C TRP A 353 -8.92 -1.10 -0.77
N LEU A 354 -9.14 0.15 -0.35
CA LEU A 354 -8.12 1.00 0.29
C LEU A 354 -8.24 1.09 1.82
N ALA A 355 -9.32 0.58 2.43
CA ALA A 355 -9.52 0.69 3.87
C ALA A 355 -10.03 -0.62 4.48
N VAL A 356 -11.22 -1.09 4.06
CA VAL A 356 -11.91 -2.21 4.69
C VAL A 356 -11.19 -3.54 4.43
N LYS A 357 -10.91 -3.86 3.16
CA LYS A 357 -10.31 -5.13 2.74
C LYS A 357 -8.89 -5.33 3.26
N PRO A 358 -7.96 -4.36 3.17
CA PRO A 358 -6.65 -4.50 3.81
C PRO A 358 -6.77 -4.79 5.31
N ALA A 359 -7.70 -4.13 6.01
CA ALA A 359 -7.93 -4.37 7.43
C ALA A 359 -8.51 -5.77 7.71
N GLU A 360 -9.47 -6.25 6.91
CA GLU A 360 -10.04 -7.59 7.04
C GLU A 360 -8.99 -8.69 6.80
N ILE A 361 -8.19 -8.57 5.73
CA ILE A 361 -7.18 -9.57 5.34
C ILE A 361 -6.19 -9.82 6.47
N PHE A 362 -5.75 -8.75 7.14
CA PHE A 362 -4.74 -8.81 8.20
C PHE A 362 -5.31 -8.61 9.61
N GLN A 363 -6.63 -8.68 9.77
CA GLN A 363 -7.35 -8.59 11.04
C GLN A 363 -7.00 -7.34 11.87
N LEU A 364 -6.92 -6.19 11.21
CA LEU A 364 -6.60 -4.90 11.81
C LEU A 364 -7.85 -4.24 12.38
N ASN A 365 -7.70 -3.55 13.52
CA ASN A 365 -8.73 -2.66 14.06
C ASN A 365 -8.66 -1.28 13.36
N ALA A 366 -8.93 -1.27 12.06
CA ALA A 366 -8.85 -0.11 11.17
C ALA A 366 -9.89 -0.23 10.04
N GLY A 367 -9.94 0.75 9.13
CA GLY A 367 -10.75 0.66 7.92
C GLY A 367 -12.27 0.66 8.15
N THR A 368 -12.74 1.22 9.27
CA THR A 368 -14.17 1.31 9.58
C THR A 368 -14.57 2.70 10.06
N LEU A 369 -15.80 3.11 9.76
CA LEU A 369 -16.41 4.36 10.25
C LEU A 369 -17.65 4.00 11.07
N THR A 370 -17.44 3.39 12.24
CA THR A 370 -18.51 2.90 13.13
C THR A 370 -18.38 3.44 14.54
N ILE A 371 -19.52 3.61 15.23
CA ILE A 371 -19.55 4.10 16.61
C ILE A 371 -18.78 3.14 17.53
N GLY A 372 -17.88 3.68 18.34
CA GLY A 372 -17.03 2.96 19.28
C GLY A 372 -15.68 2.53 18.71
N ALA A 373 -15.48 2.57 17.39
CA ALA A 373 -14.19 2.34 16.75
C ALA A 373 -13.22 3.51 16.99
N PRO A 374 -11.90 3.30 16.85
CA PRO A 374 -10.93 4.40 16.79
C PRO A 374 -11.37 5.46 15.78
N ALA A 375 -11.18 6.74 16.09
CA ALA A 375 -11.47 7.84 15.17
C ALA A 375 -10.34 8.01 14.14
N ASP A 376 -10.18 6.97 13.31
CA ASP A 376 -9.30 6.94 12.15
C ASP A 376 -10.14 7.25 10.90
N LEU A 377 -9.99 8.46 10.36
CA LEU A 377 -10.79 8.92 9.22
C LEU A 377 -10.03 9.91 8.35
N ALA A 378 -10.47 10.05 7.11
CA ALA A 378 -9.98 11.06 6.18
C ALA A 378 -11.13 11.77 5.48
N VAL A 379 -10.91 13.04 5.15
CA VAL A 379 -11.84 13.87 4.37
C VAL A 379 -11.22 14.18 3.02
N PHE A 380 -11.92 13.89 1.93
CA PHE A 380 -11.43 14.04 0.56
C PHE A 380 -12.30 14.99 -0.27
N ALA A 381 -11.67 16.01 -0.86
CA ALA A 381 -12.28 16.95 -1.79
C ALA A 381 -12.53 16.32 -3.17
N ILE A 382 -13.67 15.65 -3.32
CA ILE A 382 -14.02 14.89 -4.53
C ILE A 382 -14.72 15.72 -5.62
N GLU A 383 -15.04 16.98 -5.34
CA GLU A 383 -15.64 17.90 -6.33
C GLU A 383 -14.63 18.82 -7.01
N HIS A 384 -13.48 19.05 -6.37
CA HIS A 384 -12.47 20.01 -6.81
C HIS A 384 -11.35 19.34 -7.60
N LEU A 385 -10.98 19.95 -8.72
CA LEU A 385 -9.84 19.54 -9.53
C LEU A 385 -8.58 20.23 -9.00
N SER A 386 -7.54 19.46 -8.73
CA SER A 386 -6.20 19.90 -8.38
C SER A 386 -5.18 19.32 -9.37
N GLU A 387 -3.96 19.80 -9.32
CA GLU A 387 -2.82 19.24 -10.06
C GLU A 387 -1.85 18.58 -9.08
N ILE A 388 -1.29 17.44 -9.43
CA ILE A 388 -0.23 16.82 -8.64
C ILE A 388 1.06 17.64 -8.83
N ASP A 389 1.38 18.49 -7.86
CA ASP A 389 2.66 19.21 -7.78
C ASP A 389 3.56 18.56 -6.72
N LYS A 390 4.79 18.22 -7.12
CA LYS A 390 5.81 17.67 -6.23
C LYS A 390 6.18 18.61 -5.09
N LYS A 391 5.97 19.92 -5.22
CA LYS A 391 6.20 20.91 -4.14
C LYS A 391 5.28 20.70 -2.94
N ASP A 392 4.15 20.04 -3.15
CA ASP A 392 3.19 19.75 -2.08
C ASP A 392 3.51 18.45 -1.35
N PHE A 393 4.52 17.69 -1.79
CA PHE A 393 4.86 16.41 -1.18
C PHE A 393 5.47 16.59 0.20
N LEU A 394 4.98 15.79 1.15
CA LEU A 394 5.59 15.68 2.48
C LEU A 394 6.62 14.54 2.55
N SER A 395 6.50 13.57 1.64
CA SER A 395 7.52 12.58 1.32
C SER A 395 8.82 13.28 0.93
N LYS A 396 9.96 12.72 1.33
CA LYS A 396 11.27 13.15 0.79
C LYS A 396 11.47 12.66 -0.63
N GLY A 397 10.84 11.54 -1.00
CA GLY A 397 10.83 11.07 -2.38
C GLY A 397 9.88 11.90 -3.25
N GLU A 398 10.39 12.41 -4.37
CA GLU A 398 9.61 13.09 -5.42
C GLU A 398 9.45 12.19 -6.67
N ASN A 399 9.93 10.96 -6.62
CA ASN A 399 10.05 10.05 -7.76
C ASN A 399 8.70 9.43 -8.16
N THR A 400 7.93 10.14 -8.99
CA THR A 400 6.63 9.66 -9.48
C THR A 400 6.36 10.12 -10.92
N PRO A 401 5.72 9.29 -11.76
CA PRO A 401 5.37 9.66 -13.14
C PRO A 401 4.10 10.55 -13.23
N PHE A 402 3.43 10.79 -12.10
CA PHE A 402 2.11 11.46 -12.08
C PHE A 402 2.17 12.98 -11.87
N VAL A 403 3.35 13.59 -11.76
CA VAL A 403 3.48 15.05 -11.62
C VAL A 403 2.83 15.76 -12.82
N GLY A 404 2.04 16.80 -12.56
CA GLY A 404 1.31 17.57 -13.57
C GLY A 404 -0.04 16.96 -13.98
N TRP A 405 -0.41 15.78 -13.45
CA TRP A 405 -1.72 15.20 -13.73
C TRP A 405 -2.82 15.95 -12.96
N LYS A 406 -3.94 16.19 -13.64
CA LYS A 406 -5.12 16.83 -13.04
C LYS A 406 -6.02 15.76 -12.42
N VAL A 407 -6.25 15.87 -11.12
CA VAL A 407 -6.95 14.86 -10.31
C VAL A 407 -7.98 15.52 -9.39
N LYS A 408 -8.96 14.75 -8.96
CA LYS A 408 -9.87 15.08 -7.85
C LYS A 408 -9.55 14.19 -6.65
N GLY A 409 -10.19 14.46 -5.52
CA GLY A 409 -10.04 13.67 -4.31
C GLY A 409 -8.82 14.07 -3.48
N GLU A 410 -8.45 15.35 -3.49
CA GLU A 410 -7.40 15.85 -2.59
C GLU A 410 -7.83 15.70 -1.13
N THR A 411 -6.95 15.17 -0.29
CA THR A 411 -7.20 15.08 1.14
C THR A 411 -7.30 16.49 1.75
N LEU A 412 -8.26 16.69 2.65
CA LEU A 412 -8.43 17.93 3.41
C LEU A 412 -8.03 17.75 4.88
N LEU A 413 -8.37 16.61 5.46
CA LEU A 413 -8.15 16.28 6.87
C LEU A 413 -7.85 14.80 7.01
N THR A 414 -6.96 14.46 7.93
CA THR A 414 -6.70 13.07 8.36
C THR A 414 -6.59 13.03 9.87
N PHE A 415 -7.36 12.13 10.49
CA PHE A 415 -7.38 11.89 11.92
C PHE A 415 -6.89 10.48 12.22
N VAL A 416 -6.09 10.34 13.28
CA VAL A 416 -5.58 9.07 13.79
C VAL A 416 -5.84 9.01 15.29
N ASP A 417 -6.58 8.00 15.75
CA ASP A 417 -7.07 7.88 17.12
C ASP A 417 -7.69 9.19 17.64
N GLY A 418 -8.45 9.86 16.77
CA GLY A 418 -9.12 11.13 17.06
C GLY A 418 -8.24 12.37 17.17
N LYS A 419 -6.94 12.25 16.88
CA LYS A 419 -6.02 13.40 16.79
C LYS A 419 -5.84 13.81 15.33
N LEU A 420 -5.82 15.11 15.06
CA LEU A 420 -5.51 15.64 13.74
C LEU A 420 -4.04 15.30 13.39
N ALA A 421 -3.85 14.40 12.43
CA ALA A 421 -2.53 14.01 11.93
C ALA A 421 -2.08 14.89 10.76
N TRP A 422 -3.03 15.35 9.93
CA TRP A 422 -2.76 16.23 8.82
C TRP A 422 -3.99 17.07 8.45
N GLN A 423 -3.75 18.29 7.98
CA GLN A 423 -4.76 19.20 7.43
C GLN A 423 -4.17 19.98 6.26
N LYS A 424 -4.94 20.12 5.17
CA LYS A 424 -4.57 20.99 4.05
C LYS A 424 -4.51 22.44 4.54
N GLY A 425 -3.41 23.12 4.25
CA GLY A 425 -3.27 24.57 4.50
C GLY A 425 -4.31 25.38 3.72
N GLU A 426 -4.62 26.59 4.21
CA GLU A 426 -5.59 27.50 3.57
C GLU A 426 -5.20 27.94 2.15
#